data_AF-A0A0P1IG52-F1
#
_entry.id   AF-A0A0P1IG52-F1
#
_cell.length_a   1.000
_cell.length_b   1.000
_cell.length_c   1.000
_cell.angle_alpha   90.00
_cell.angle_beta   90.00
_cell.angle_gamma   90.00
#
_symmetry.space_group_name_H-M   'P 1'
#
loop_
_entity.id
_entity.type
_entity.pdbx_description
1 polymer ?
#
loop_
_entity_poly.entity_id
_entity_poly.type
_entity_poly.pdbx_seq_one_letter_code
_entity_poly.pdbx_strand_id
1 'polypeptide(L)'
;MRLMLKFTIPVEKGNQAERDGTLGKAIEALVKEVNAEAAYFGLEHGKRMGIVIFEETDQARMPKINEPLFAALDANIEIQPVLTAEDLQRGL
;
A
#
# COMPACT_ATOMS: atom_id res chain seq x y z
N MET A 1 -13.40 3.70 7.10
CA MET A 1 -12.82 4.98 6.65
C MET A 1 -11.97 4.66 5.47
N ARG A 2 -12.18 5.39 4.37
CA ARG A 2 -11.37 5.20 3.18
C ARG A 2 -9.95 5.70 3.44
N LEU A 3 -8.99 4.81 3.25
CA LEU A 3 -7.58 5.05 3.41
C LEU A 3 -6.88 4.91 2.06
N MET A 4 -5.87 5.74 1.87
CA MET A 4 -4.84 5.52 0.86
C MET A 4 -3.56 5.09 1.57
N LEU A 5 -3.07 3.90 1.23
CA LEU A 5 -1.73 3.44 1.56
C LEU A 5 -0.85 3.62 0.33
N LYS A 6 0.18 4.45 0.45
CA LYS A 6 1.25 4.59 -0.54
C LYS A 6 2.49 3.90 0.01
N PHE A 7 3.16 3.10 -0.81
CA PHE A 7 4.44 2.50 -0.42
C PHE A 7 5.51 2.68 -1.49
N THR A 8 6.77 2.80 -1.08
CA THR A 8 7.94 2.76 -1.98
C THR A 8 8.93 1.71 -1.51
N ILE A 9 9.63 1.07 -2.45
CA ILE A 9 10.56 -0.03 -2.19
C ILE A 9 11.98 0.42 -2.57
N PRO A 10 12.99 0.25 -1.70
CA PRO A 10 14.39 0.45 -2.06
C PRO A 10 14.79 -0.37 -3.30
N VAL A 11 15.56 0.22 -4.22
CA VAL A 11 15.88 -0.43 -5.52
C VAL A 11 16.54 -1.78 -5.34
N GLU A 12 17.53 -1.86 -4.45
CA GLU A 12 18.26 -3.10 -4.15
C GLU A 12 17.32 -4.18 -3.63
N LYS A 13 16.52 -3.86 -2.61
CA LYS A 13 15.57 -4.80 -2.01
C LYS A 13 14.50 -5.24 -3.00
N GLY A 14 13.97 -4.32 -3.80
CA GLY A 14 12.99 -4.63 -4.84
C GLY A 14 13.56 -5.55 -5.92
N ASN A 15 14.83 -5.38 -6.31
CA ASN A 15 15.49 -6.26 -7.28
C ASN A 15 15.73 -7.66 -6.70
N GLN A 16 16.10 -7.76 -5.42
CA GLN A 16 16.20 -9.04 -4.72
C GLN A 16 14.84 -9.74 -4.68
N ALA A 17 13.81 -9.03 -4.23
CA ALA A 17 12.45 -9.54 -4.06
C ALA A 17 11.79 -9.95 -5.39
N GLU A 18 12.16 -9.31 -6.49
CA GLU A 18 11.73 -9.72 -7.83
C GLU A 18 12.35 -11.07 -8.23
N ARG A 19 13.66 -11.25 -7.99
CA ARG A 19 14.39 -12.48 -8.35
C ARG A 19 13.94 -13.70 -7.55
N ASP A 20 13.63 -13.52 -6.27
CA ASP A 20 13.17 -14.61 -5.40
C ASP A 20 11.64 -14.79 -5.41
N GLY A 21 10.92 -13.92 -6.14
CA GLY A 21 9.47 -13.96 -6.30
C GLY A 21 8.67 -13.47 -5.09
N THR A 22 9.31 -12.93 -4.05
CA THR A 22 8.61 -12.37 -2.88
C THR A 22 7.88 -11.08 -3.20
N LEU A 23 8.34 -10.30 -4.19
CA LEU A 23 7.71 -9.03 -4.58
C LEU A 23 6.24 -9.21 -4.99
N GLY A 24 5.98 -10.11 -5.95
CA GLY A 24 4.63 -10.38 -6.42
C GLY A 24 3.72 -10.92 -5.32
N LYS A 25 4.24 -11.86 -4.50
CA LYS A 25 3.49 -12.45 -3.38
C LYS A 25 3.12 -11.43 -2.32
N ALA A 26 4.04 -10.51 -1.98
CA ALA A 26 3.79 -9.46 -1.00
C ALA A 26 2.71 -8.48 -1.48
N ILE A 27 2.76 -8.08 -2.76
CA ILE A 27 1.75 -7.20 -3.36
C ILE A 27 0.38 -7.89 -3.43
N GLU A 28 0.32 -9.15 -3.88
CA GLU A 28 -0.93 -9.91 -3.94
C GLU A 28 -1.54 -10.09 -2.54
N ALA A 29 -0.71 -10.42 -1.54
CA ALA A 29 -1.13 -10.55 -0.16
C ALA A 29 -1.70 -9.25 0.39
N LEU A 30 -1.07 -8.10 0.12
CA LEU A 30 -1.56 -6.78 0.53
C LEU A 30 -2.94 -6.51 -0.07
N VAL A 31 -3.06 -6.58 -1.40
CA VAL A 31 -4.31 -6.27 -2.14
C VAL A 31 -5.46 -7.13 -1.63
N LYS A 32 -5.18 -8.40 -1.34
CA LYS A 32 -6.17 -9.34 -0.81
C LYS A 32 -6.51 -9.08 0.66
N GLU A 33 -5.52 -8.82 1.52
CA GLU A 33 -5.72 -8.61 2.96
C GLU A 33 -6.59 -7.38 3.25
N VAL A 34 -6.42 -6.30 2.47
CA VAL A 34 -7.19 -5.06 2.63
C VAL A 34 -8.47 -5.02 1.79
N ASN A 35 -8.70 -6.03 0.95
CA ASN A 35 -9.78 -6.03 -0.05
C ASN A 35 -9.82 -4.70 -0.83
N ALA A 36 -8.72 -4.41 -1.54
CA ALA A 36 -8.51 -3.10 -2.14
C ALA A 36 -9.65 -2.70 -3.10
N GLU A 37 -10.13 -1.46 -2.95
CA GLU A 37 -11.05 -0.81 -3.89
C GLU A 37 -10.35 -0.53 -5.22
N ALA A 38 -9.10 -0.07 -5.15
CA ALA A 38 -8.24 0.14 -6.30
C ALA A 38 -6.76 0.02 -5.90
N ALA A 39 -5.93 -0.45 -6.82
CA ALA A 39 -4.48 -0.49 -6.66
C ALA A 39 -3.78 -0.02 -7.94
N TYR A 40 -2.87 0.93 -7.79
CA TYR A 40 -2.08 1.50 -8.87
C TYR A 40 -0.60 1.32 -8.56
N PHE A 41 0.19 0.97 -9.58
CA PHE A 41 1.62 0.72 -9.43
C PHE A 41 2.40 1.57 -10.43
N GLY A 42 3.54 2.08 -10.00
CA GLY A 42 4.34 2.97 -10.80
C GLY A 42 5.71 3.23 -10.18
N LEU A 43 6.25 4.41 -10.47
CA LEU A 43 7.55 4.85 -9.96
C LEU A 43 7.40 6.15 -9.18
N GLU A 44 8.11 6.24 -8.06
CA GLU A 44 8.28 7.47 -7.29
C GLU A 44 9.78 7.63 -6.99
N HIS A 45 10.37 8.74 -7.42
CA HIS A 45 11.82 8.99 -7.30
C HIS A 45 12.70 7.83 -7.81
N GLY A 46 12.31 7.20 -8.92
CA GLY A 46 13.03 6.08 -9.54
C GLY A 46 12.91 4.75 -8.78
N LYS A 47 12.05 4.66 -7.76
CA LYS A 47 11.78 3.45 -6.97
C LYS A 47 10.44 2.84 -7.35
N ARG A 48 10.30 1.52 -7.21
CA ARG A 48 9.02 0.83 -7.33
C ARG A 48 8.07 1.37 -6.26
N MET A 49 6.86 1.76 -6.68
CA MET A 49 5.85 2.39 -5.83
C MET A 49 4.48 1.78 -6.08
N GLY A 50 3.64 1.74 -5.05
CA GLY A 50 2.22 1.42 -5.17
C GLY A 50 1.33 2.35 -4.34
N ILE A 51 0.12 2.60 -4.84
CA ILE A 51 -0.98 3.27 -4.17
C ILE A 51 -2.14 2.28 -4.06
N VAL A 52 -2.63 2.02 -2.86
CA VAL A 52 -3.73 1.10 -2.57
C VAL A 52 -4.81 1.83 -1.79
N ILE A 53 -6.03 1.83 -2.33
CA ILE A 53 -7.21 2.43 -1.72
C ILE A 53 -8.06 1.32 -1.10
N PHE A 54 -8.44 1.45 0.16
CA PHE A 54 -9.26 0.47 0.87
C PHE A 54 -10.04 1.10 2.02
N GLU A 55 -11.03 0.36 2.54
CA GLU A 55 -11.81 0.75 3.71
C GLU A 55 -11.29 0.03 4.96
N GLU A 56 -11.02 0.77 6.02
CA GLU A 56 -10.70 0.22 7.34
C GLU A 56 -11.34 1.04 8.45
N THR A 57 -11.84 0.37 9.48
CA THR A 57 -12.49 1.00 10.64
C THR A 57 -11.78 0.68 11.95
N ASP A 58 -10.95 -0.36 11.99
CA ASP A 58 -10.18 -0.76 13.17
C ASP A 58 -8.70 -0.38 13.01
N GLN A 59 -8.26 0.61 13.78
CA GLN A 59 -6.87 1.07 13.77
C GLN A 59 -5.88 -0.01 14.24
N ALA A 60 -6.33 -0.99 15.04
CA ALA A 60 -5.47 -2.09 15.49
C ALA A 60 -5.04 -3.00 14.33
N ARG A 61 -5.65 -2.89 13.15
CA ARG A 61 -5.25 -3.63 11.95
C ARG A 61 -4.04 -3.06 11.23
N MET A 62 -3.60 -1.83 11.54
CA MET A 62 -2.47 -1.20 10.83
C MET A 62 -1.18 -2.04 10.86
N PRO A 63 -0.73 -2.62 11.99
CA PRO A 63 0.44 -3.49 12.00
C PRO A 63 0.26 -4.73 11.11
N LYS A 64 -0.94 -5.33 11.09
CA LYS A 64 -1.22 -6.51 10.25
C LYS A 64 -1.06 -6.21 8.75
N ILE A 65 -1.37 -4.97 8.34
CA ILE A 65 -1.25 -4.51 6.95
C ILE A 65 0.20 -4.12 6.62
N ASN A 66 0.89 -3.45 7.54
CA ASN A 66 2.17 -2.78 7.26
C ASN A 66 3.38 -3.67 7.49
N GLU A 67 3.40 -4.44 8.59
CA GLU A 67 4.54 -5.28 8.99
C GLU A 67 4.97 -6.28 7.90
N PRO A 68 4.05 -6.93 7.15
CA PRO A 68 4.45 -7.81 6.06
C PRO A 68 5.25 -7.09 4.96
N LEU A 69 4.92 -5.83 4.65
CA LEU A 69 5.65 -5.05 3.65
C LEU A 69 7.00 -4.56 4.18
N PHE A 70 7.09 -4.18 5.45
CA PHE A 70 8.37 -3.86 6.08
C PHE A 70 9.30 -5.08 6.03
N ALA A 71 8.81 -6.25 6.47
CA ALA A 71 9.60 -7.47 6.52
C ALA A 71 10.01 -7.98 5.14
N ALA A 72 9.07 -8.00 4.18
CA ALA A 72 9.32 -8.58 2.87
C ALA A 72 10.10 -7.63 1.93
N LEU A 73 9.84 -6.32 2.02
CA LEU A 73 10.23 -5.36 0.98
C LEU A 73 11.02 -4.16 1.50
N ASP A 74 11.26 -4.03 2.81
CA ASP A 74 11.87 -2.83 3.39
C ASP A 74 11.13 -1.55 2.94
N ALA A 75 9.80 -1.66 2.86
CA ALA A 75 8.97 -0.63 2.25
C ALA A 75 8.88 0.61 3.15
N ASN A 76 8.95 1.79 2.56
CA ASN A 76 8.49 3.01 3.22
C ASN A 76 6.99 3.18 2.95
N ILE A 77 6.18 3.41 3.99
CA ILE A 77 4.72 3.43 3.91
C ILE A 77 4.17 4.75 4.45
N GLU A 78 3.27 5.37 3.68
CA GLU A 78 2.47 6.54 4.08
C GLU A 78 0.99 6.15 4.02
N ILE A 79 0.23 6.40 5.10
CA ILE A 79 -1.22 6.15 5.15
C ILE A 79 -1.94 7.44 5.51
N GLN A 80 -2.98 7.76 4.75
CA GLN A 80 -3.84 8.91 5.03
C GLN A 80 -5.30 8.62 4.69
N PRO A 81 -6.27 9.22 5.42
CA PRO A 81 -7.66 9.24 4.99
C PRO A 81 -7.79 9.94 3.64
N VAL A 82 -8.66 9.44 2.77
CA VAL A 82 -8.98 10.08 1.49
C VAL A 82 -10.49 10.19 1.31
N LEU A 83 -10.91 11.24 0.62
CA LEU A 83 -12.32 11.56 0.38
C LEU A 83 -12.65 11.37 -1.10
N THR A 84 -13.85 10.87 -1.38
CA THR A 84 -14.41 11.00 -2.72
C THR A 84 -14.84 12.45 -2.98
N ALA A 85 -15.16 12.77 -4.24
CA ALA A 85 -15.73 14.07 -4.56
C ALA A 85 -17.07 14.31 -3.82
N GLU A 86 -17.89 13.27 -3.66
CA GLU A 86 -19.16 13.34 -2.91
C GLU A 86 -18.91 13.60 -1.41
N ASP A 87 -17.95 12.90 -0.81
CA ASP A 87 -17.56 13.13 0.59
C ASP A 87 -17.07 14.55 0.82
N LEU A 88 -16.25 15.08 -0.09
CA LEU A 88 -15.77 16.45 -0.04
C LEU A 88 -16.92 17.45 -0.16
N GLN A 89 -17.84 17.26 -1.12
CA GLN A 89 -19.01 18.13 -1.31
C GLN A 89 -19.92 18.18 -0.09
N ARG A 90 -20.07 17.07 0.64
CA ARG A 90 -20.85 17.04 1.88
C ARG A 90 -20.19 17.80 3.03
N GLY A 91 -18.86 17.93 3.01
CA GLY A 91 -18.07 18.59 4.06
C GLY A 91 -17.77 20.08 3.80
N LEU A 92 -18.08 20.58 2.60
CA LEU A 92 -17.98 22.00 2.21
C LEU A 92 -19.34 22.69 2.37
#